data_AF-A0A1G0CFQ1-F1
#
_entry.id   AF-A0A1G0CFQ1-F1
#
_cell.length_a   1.000
_cell.length_b   1.000
_cell.length_c   1.000
_cell.angle_alpha   90.00
_cell.angle_beta   90.00
_cell.angle_gamma   90.00
#
_symmetry.space_group_name_H-M   'P 1'
#
loop_
_entity.id
_entity.type
_entity.pdbx_description
1 polymer ?
#
loop_
_entity_poly.entity_id
_entity_poly.type
_entity_poly.pdbx_seq_one_letter_code
_entity_poly.pdbx_strand_id
1 'polypeptide(L)'
;MSPFKRKLLIVGAIVFAVLLIDQIIKVWIKTNLIPSEEIPIAGDWFKLMYIENQGMAFGTTFGSSMWAKLGLSVFRIAAICAIGYYWWMQAKKGVKTGLLIAIGFIFAGATGNLIDSMFYDFIFDYDPCISFNHLEGSGVWTQCGVWGKFETRHTGFLMGNVVDMFQINLTWPAWMPWVGSTEVFPAIWNIADGSITVGVVMIILRQRSFFAGNVTSEEMNRELAGMRKVGLLGGIGVIVIYTILAAGLVIVPAEHAFKAFVVTLALYLISVYVTSRLANLQGRSALLWVLLAVVVPVLPMIVLSRLEQQGGNNITSGEIPAE
;
A
#
# COMPACT_ATOMS: atom_id res chain seq x y z
N MET A 1 -34.87 0.49 -5.30
CA MET A 1 -33.59 -0.05 -4.76
C MET A 1 -33.21 0.74 -3.50
N SER A 2 -32.81 0.10 -2.40
CA SER A 2 -32.46 0.82 -1.15
C SER A 2 -31.22 1.71 -1.33
N PRO A 3 -31.06 2.80 -0.55
CA PRO A 3 -29.88 3.68 -0.64
C PRO A 3 -28.55 2.93 -0.48
N PHE A 4 -28.53 1.93 0.41
CA PHE A 4 -27.41 1.00 0.58
C PHE A 4 -27.09 0.24 -0.72
N LYS A 5 -28.08 -0.44 -1.32
CA LYS A 5 -27.90 -1.21 -2.56
C LYS A 5 -27.47 -0.31 -3.73
N ARG A 6 -28.02 0.90 -3.82
CA ARG A 6 -27.65 1.89 -4.85
C ARG A 6 -26.19 2.31 -4.72
N LYS A 7 -25.72 2.65 -3.51
CA LYS A 7 -24.32 3.02 -3.27
C LYS A 7 -23.37 1.87 -3.62
N LEU A 8 -23.71 0.66 -3.20
CA LEU A 8 -22.90 -0.53 -3.48
C LEU A 8 -22.83 -0.82 -4.99
N LEU A 9 -23.93 -0.68 -5.72
CA LEU A 9 -23.97 -0.87 -7.17
C LEU A 9 -23.12 0.17 -7.90
N ILE A 10 -23.26 1.46 -7.54
CA ILE A 10 -22.48 2.54 -8.17
C ILE A 10 -20.99 2.32 -7.94
N VAL A 11 -20.58 2.09 -6.69
CA VAL A 11 -19.17 1.92 -6.36
C VAL A 11 -18.64 0.59 -6.92
N GLY A 12 -19.43 -0.48 -6.89
CA GLY A 12 -19.08 -1.75 -7.51
C GLY A 12 -18.88 -1.64 -9.03
N ALA A 13 -19.69 -0.83 -9.72
CA ALA A 13 -19.50 -0.55 -11.14
C ALA A 13 -18.19 0.22 -11.41
N ILE A 14 -17.83 1.17 -10.54
CA ILE A 14 -16.54 1.87 -10.62
C ILE A 14 -15.37 0.90 -10.42
N VAL A 15 -15.44 0.06 -9.38
CA VAL A 15 -14.43 -0.98 -9.10
C VAL A 15 -14.26 -1.90 -10.30
N PHE A 16 -15.36 -2.38 -10.87
CA PHE A 16 -15.35 -3.26 -12.03
C PHE A 16 -14.73 -2.56 -13.25
N ALA A 17 -15.11 -1.31 -13.53
CA ALA A 17 -14.55 -0.55 -14.65
C ALA A 17 -13.04 -0.33 -14.51
N VAL A 18 -12.56 0.01 -13.32
CA VAL A 18 -11.11 0.18 -13.06
C VAL A 18 -10.36 -1.13 -13.27
N LEU A 19 -10.87 -2.24 -12.73
CA LEU A 19 -10.28 -3.57 -12.92
C LEU A 19 -10.26 -3.97 -14.40
N LEU A 20 -11.34 -3.71 -15.12
CA LEU A 20 -11.45 -4.02 -16.54
C LEU A 20 -10.42 -3.23 -17.36
N ILE A 21 -10.28 -1.92 -17.09
CA ILE A 21 -9.31 -1.07 -17.77
C ILE A 21 -7.87 -1.52 -17.45
N ASP A 22 -7.56 -1.77 -16.18
CA ASP A 22 -6.23 -2.26 -15.74
C ASP A 22 -5.85 -3.55 -16.48
N GLN A 23 -6.73 -4.56 -16.45
CA GLN A 23 -6.44 -5.86 -17.05
C GLN A 23 -6.41 -5.82 -18.58
N ILE A 24 -7.28 -5.02 -19.23
CA ILE A 24 -7.22 -4.83 -20.70
C ILE A 24 -5.87 -4.25 -21.12
N ILE A 25 -5.40 -3.21 -20.43
CA ILE A 25 -4.14 -2.56 -20.81
C ILE A 25 -2.96 -3.49 -20.53
N LYS A 26 -2.93 -4.20 -19.39
CA LYS A 26 -1.87 -5.18 -19.08
C LYS A 26 -1.81 -6.30 -20.11
N VAL A 27 -2.96 -6.88 -20.48
CA VAL A 27 -3.03 -7.93 -21.51
C VAL A 27 -2.57 -7.38 -22.86
N TRP A 28 -3.01 -6.17 -23.24
CA TRP A 28 -2.56 -5.53 -24.47
C TRP A 28 -1.04 -5.34 -24.48
N ILE A 29 -0.45 -4.87 -23.38
CA ILE A 29 1.00 -4.71 -23.26
C ILE A 29 1.73 -6.03 -23.44
N LYS A 30 1.33 -7.07 -22.69
CA LYS A 30 1.98 -8.40 -22.76
C LYS A 30 1.90 -9.06 -24.13
N THR A 31 0.95 -8.65 -24.98
CA THR A 31 0.70 -9.27 -26.28
C THR A 31 1.19 -8.44 -27.46
N ASN A 32 1.52 -7.16 -27.27
CA ASN A 32 1.90 -6.25 -28.37
C ASN A 32 3.28 -5.62 -28.20
N LEU A 33 3.86 -5.60 -26.99
CA LEU A 33 5.17 -5.03 -26.72
C LEU A 33 6.22 -6.11 -26.47
N ILE A 34 7.45 -5.81 -26.88
CA ILE A 34 8.63 -6.59 -26.53
C ILE A 34 9.09 -6.18 -25.10
N PRO A 35 9.60 -7.09 -24.27
CA PRO A 35 10.16 -6.74 -22.97
C PRO A 35 11.14 -5.57 -23.02
N SER A 36 10.96 -4.59 -22.13
CA SER A 36 11.73 -3.32 -22.08
C SER A 36 11.59 -2.40 -23.30
N GLU A 37 10.61 -2.65 -24.18
CA GLU A 37 10.26 -1.70 -25.24
C GLU A 37 9.64 -0.43 -24.64
N GLU A 38 10.04 0.73 -25.14
CA GLU A 38 9.55 2.05 -24.71
C GLU A 38 8.80 2.75 -25.86
N ILE A 39 7.55 3.17 -25.59
CA ILE A 39 6.75 3.98 -26.50
C ILE A 39 6.51 5.35 -25.87
N PRO A 40 6.99 6.47 -26.48
CA PRO A 40 6.72 7.80 -25.96
C PRO A 40 5.22 8.13 -26.08
N ILE A 41 4.58 8.46 -24.96
CA ILE A 41 3.17 8.90 -24.92
C ILE A 41 3.09 10.42 -25.07
N ALA A 42 3.94 11.15 -24.34
CA ALA A 42 3.98 12.60 -24.38
C ALA A 42 5.43 13.10 -24.27
N GLY A 43 6.03 13.37 -25.43
CA GLY A 43 7.46 13.68 -25.53
C GLY A 43 8.35 12.57 -24.96
N ASP A 44 9.59 12.91 -24.63
CA ASP A 44 10.54 11.95 -24.07
C ASP A 44 10.38 11.72 -22.57
N TRP A 45 9.52 12.51 -21.91
CA TRP A 45 9.39 12.52 -20.45
C TRP A 45 8.27 11.64 -19.90
N PHE A 46 7.29 11.24 -20.72
CA PHE A 46 6.24 10.30 -20.32
C PHE A 46 6.13 9.17 -21.33
N LYS A 47 6.46 7.96 -20.88
CA LYS A 47 6.59 6.78 -21.73
C LYS A 47 5.72 5.64 -21.23
N LEU A 48 5.22 4.86 -22.18
CA LEU A 48 4.72 3.52 -21.96
C LEU A 48 5.90 2.55 -22.07
N MET A 49 6.03 1.60 -21.17
CA MET A 49 7.05 0.56 -21.22
C MET A 49 6.45 -0.80 -20.90
N TYR A 50 7.11 -1.87 -21.31
CA TYR A 50 6.77 -3.20 -20.84
C TYR A 50 7.82 -3.70 -19.83
N ILE A 51 7.48 -3.62 -18.55
CA ILE A 51 8.28 -4.21 -17.48
C ILE A 51 7.38 -5.01 -16.53
N GLU A 52 7.97 -6.00 -15.88
CA GLU A 52 7.33 -6.77 -14.85
C GLU A 52 8.03 -6.61 -13.52
N ASN A 53 7.26 -6.63 -12.44
CA ASN A 53 7.73 -6.38 -11.10
C ASN A 53 7.31 -7.55 -10.19
N GLN A 54 8.18 -7.92 -9.25
CA GLN A 54 7.88 -8.92 -8.23
C GLN A 54 6.72 -8.53 -7.30
N GLY A 55 6.14 -7.34 -7.47
CA GLY A 55 4.93 -6.88 -6.79
C GLY A 55 5.23 -5.91 -5.64
N MET A 56 6.38 -5.27 -5.66
CA MET A 56 6.79 -4.32 -4.64
C MET A 56 6.93 -2.92 -5.23
N ALA A 57 6.60 -1.90 -4.45
CA ALA A 57 6.78 -0.53 -4.89
C ALA A 57 8.27 -0.20 -5.05
N PHE A 58 8.59 0.68 -6.00
CA PHE A 58 9.94 1.21 -6.22
C PHE A 58 11.03 0.17 -6.51
N GLY A 59 10.67 -0.99 -7.10
CA GLY A 59 11.65 -2.02 -7.49
C GLY A 59 12.38 -2.68 -6.31
N THR A 60 11.90 -2.48 -5.09
CA THR A 60 12.48 -3.14 -3.91
C THR A 60 12.10 -4.63 -3.89
N THR A 61 12.91 -5.50 -3.27
CA THR A 61 12.56 -6.93 -3.04
C THR A 61 12.51 -7.20 -1.53
N PHE A 62 11.52 -7.98 -1.07
CA PHE A 62 11.39 -8.36 0.36
C PHE A 62 12.27 -9.58 0.69
N GLY A 63 13.26 -9.84 -0.18
CA GLY A 63 13.94 -11.11 -0.32
C GLY A 63 13.66 -11.75 -1.69
N SER A 64 14.47 -12.75 -1.99
CA SER A 64 14.50 -13.49 -3.25
C SER A 64 13.83 -14.86 -3.16
N SER A 65 13.43 -15.27 -1.96
CA SER A 65 12.88 -16.60 -1.73
C SER A 65 11.42 -16.70 -2.20
N MET A 66 11.00 -17.92 -2.57
CA MET A 66 9.60 -18.25 -2.84
C MET A 66 8.67 -17.74 -1.73
N TRP A 67 9.08 -17.87 -0.47
CA TRP A 67 8.29 -17.46 0.69
C TRP A 67 8.12 -15.95 0.80
N ALA A 68 9.11 -15.16 0.36
CA ALA A 68 8.98 -13.70 0.33
C ALA A 68 7.87 -13.28 -0.65
N LYS A 69 7.91 -13.82 -1.87
CA LYS A 69 6.89 -13.56 -2.90
C LYS A 69 5.50 -14.06 -2.45
N LEU A 70 5.42 -15.29 -1.94
CA LEU A 70 4.16 -15.86 -1.46
C LEU A 70 3.58 -15.06 -0.30
N GLY A 71 4.42 -14.67 0.66
CA GLY A 71 4.02 -13.85 1.80
C GLY A 71 3.42 -12.51 1.37
N LEU A 72 4.01 -11.87 0.37
CA LEU A 72 3.49 -10.62 -0.21
C LEU A 72 2.11 -10.83 -0.86
N SER A 73 1.94 -11.89 -1.64
CA SER A 73 0.66 -12.22 -2.27
C SER A 73 -0.42 -12.58 -1.25
N VAL A 74 -0.09 -13.35 -0.22
CA VAL A 74 -1.00 -13.69 0.89
C VAL A 74 -1.38 -12.43 1.68
N PHE A 75 -0.41 -11.55 1.95
CA PHE A 75 -0.69 -10.25 2.58
C PHE A 75 -1.67 -9.41 1.75
N ARG A 76 -1.50 -9.36 0.42
CA ARG A 76 -2.44 -8.68 -0.48
C ARG A 76 -3.84 -9.28 -0.40
N ILE A 77 -3.98 -10.60 -0.41
CA ILE A 77 -5.29 -11.27 -0.23
C ILE A 77 -5.92 -10.83 1.10
N ALA A 78 -5.17 -10.91 2.20
CA ALA A 78 -5.66 -10.50 3.51
C ALA A 78 -6.09 -9.03 3.54
N ALA A 79 -5.29 -8.13 2.95
CA ALA A 79 -5.60 -6.71 2.84
C ALA A 79 -6.85 -6.47 1.99
N ILE A 80 -7.02 -7.13 0.85
CA ILE A 80 -8.21 -7.01 -0.01
C ILE A 80 -9.46 -7.48 0.73
N CYS A 81 -9.38 -8.63 1.43
CA CYS A 81 -10.48 -9.11 2.25
C CYS A 81 -10.86 -8.11 3.35
N ALA A 82 -9.87 -7.53 4.04
CA ALA A 82 -10.09 -6.52 5.07
C ALA A 82 -10.71 -5.23 4.49
N ILE A 83 -10.22 -4.74 3.35
CA ILE A 83 -10.74 -3.56 2.67
C ILE A 83 -12.17 -3.82 2.19
N GLY A 84 -12.45 -4.99 1.61
CA GLY A 84 -13.80 -5.38 1.16
C GLY A 84 -14.79 -5.46 2.31
N TYR A 85 -14.39 -6.05 3.44
CA TYR A 85 -15.18 -6.06 4.67
C TYR A 85 -15.43 -4.65 5.19
N TYR A 86 -14.38 -3.82 5.28
CA TYR A 86 -14.49 -2.42 5.70
C TYR A 86 -15.44 -1.64 4.79
N TRP A 87 -15.30 -1.79 3.47
CA TRP A 87 -16.17 -1.15 2.48
C TRP A 87 -17.64 -1.50 2.69
N TRP A 88 -17.94 -2.78 2.89
CA TRP A 88 -19.30 -3.25 3.18
C TRP A 88 -19.85 -2.70 4.49
N MET A 89 -19.03 -2.70 5.56
CA MET A 89 -19.41 -2.16 6.86
C MET A 89 -19.71 -0.65 6.76
N GLN A 90 -18.85 0.11 6.09
CA GLN A 90 -19.04 1.54 5.90
C GLN A 90 -20.27 1.84 5.05
N ALA A 91 -20.53 1.04 4.01
CA ALA A 91 -21.74 1.17 3.20
C ALA A 91 -23.00 0.96 4.04
N LYS A 92 -23.01 -0.02 4.96
CA LYS A 92 -24.12 -0.26 5.90
C LYS A 92 -24.31 0.89 6.88
N LYS A 93 -23.23 1.51 7.37
CA LYS A 93 -23.26 2.71 8.22
C LYS A 93 -23.75 3.96 7.49
N GLY A 94 -24.04 3.87 6.18
CA GLY A 94 -24.63 4.96 5.42
C GLY A 94 -23.67 6.10 5.13
N VAL A 95 -22.35 5.89 5.26
CA VAL A 95 -21.34 6.94 5.06
C VAL A 95 -21.42 7.59 3.68
N LYS A 96 -20.75 8.73 3.53
CA LYS A 96 -20.73 9.50 2.28
C LYS A 96 -20.23 8.63 1.12
N THR A 97 -20.93 8.69 -0.02
CA THR A 97 -20.59 7.90 -1.21
C THR A 97 -19.16 8.16 -1.67
N GLY A 98 -18.65 9.39 -1.52
CA GLY A 98 -17.27 9.73 -1.86
C GLY A 98 -16.21 8.91 -1.09
N LEU A 99 -16.46 8.60 0.19
CA LEU A 99 -15.57 7.74 0.97
C LEU A 99 -15.61 6.30 0.46
N LEU A 100 -16.82 5.80 0.11
CA LEU A 100 -16.97 4.46 -0.47
C LEU A 100 -16.28 4.35 -1.84
N ILE A 101 -16.36 5.40 -2.67
CA ILE A 101 -15.65 5.47 -3.96
C ILE A 101 -14.14 5.41 -3.73
N ALA A 102 -13.61 6.18 -2.78
CA ALA A 102 -12.18 6.19 -2.47
C ALA A 102 -11.67 4.82 -1.99
N ILE A 103 -12.43 4.16 -1.09
CA ILE A 103 -12.13 2.78 -0.66
C ILE A 103 -12.23 1.82 -1.86
N GLY A 104 -13.21 2.02 -2.74
CA GLY A 104 -13.37 1.25 -3.98
C GLY A 104 -12.16 1.34 -4.89
N PHE A 105 -11.58 2.51 -5.09
CA PHE A 105 -10.35 2.68 -5.88
C PHE A 105 -9.15 1.90 -5.27
N ILE A 106 -8.98 1.95 -3.95
CA ILE A 106 -7.93 1.19 -3.26
C ILE A 106 -8.16 -0.31 -3.44
N PHE A 107 -9.41 -0.76 -3.23
CA PHE A 107 -9.81 -2.16 -3.41
C PHE A 107 -9.57 -2.65 -4.85
N ALA A 108 -9.97 -1.86 -5.85
CA ALA A 108 -9.79 -2.18 -7.26
C ALA A 108 -8.32 -2.31 -7.62
N GLY A 109 -7.47 -1.35 -7.23
CA GLY A 109 -6.05 -1.42 -7.54
C GLY A 109 -5.33 -2.58 -6.86
N ALA A 110 -5.60 -2.82 -5.57
CA ALA A 110 -5.03 -3.96 -4.86
C ALA A 110 -5.45 -5.30 -5.52
N THR A 111 -6.72 -5.40 -5.91
CA THR A 111 -7.26 -6.58 -6.59
C THR A 111 -6.65 -6.76 -7.98
N GLY A 112 -6.45 -5.69 -8.76
CA GLY A 112 -5.82 -5.75 -10.08
C GLY A 112 -4.41 -6.35 -10.01
N ASN A 113 -3.55 -5.84 -9.12
CA ASN A 113 -2.21 -6.38 -8.94
C ASN A 113 -2.19 -7.81 -8.35
N LEU A 114 -3.23 -8.21 -7.60
CA LEU A 114 -3.37 -9.59 -7.14
C LEU A 114 -3.74 -10.54 -8.29
N ILE A 115 -4.59 -10.12 -9.23
CA ILE A 115 -4.96 -10.93 -10.41
C ILE A 115 -3.72 -11.30 -11.21
N ASP A 116 -2.82 -10.36 -11.45
CA ASP A 116 -1.55 -10.61 -12.12
C ASP A 116 -0.75 -11.72 -11.40
N SER A 117 -0.56 -11.55 -10.08
CA SER A 117 0.17 -12.53 -9.27
C SER A 117 -0.49 -13.90 -9.22
N MET A 118 -1.82 -13.96 -9.22
CA MET A 118 -2.56 -15.22 -9.20
C MET A 118 -2.46 -15.98 -10.53
N PHE A 119 -2.53 -15.28 -11.67
CA PHE A 119 -2.88 -15.93 -12.92
C PHE A 119 -1.89 -15.75 -14.07
N TYR A 120 -1.03 -14.71 -14.07
CA TYR A 120 -0.27 -14.39 -15.29
C TYR A 120 0.77 -15.44 -15.67
N ASP A 121 1.31 -16.19 -14.70
CA ASP A 121 2.20 -17.34 -14.97
C ASP A 121 1.48 -18.54 -15.60
N PHE A 122 0.15 -18.56 -15.62
CA PHE A 122 -0.65 -19.59 -16.29
C PHE A 122 -1.23 -19.13 -17.62
N ILE A 123 -1.30 -17.81 -17.84
CA ILE A 123 -1.92 -17.21 -19.03
C ILE A 123 -0.86 -16.87 -20.08
N PHE A 124 0.32 -16.44 -19.65
CA PHE A 124 1.38 -15.95 -20.53
C PHE A 124 2.63 -16.81 -20.41
N ASP A 125 3.37 -16.88 -21.51
CA ASP A 125 4.63 -17.60 -21.54
C ASP A 125 5.65 -16.96 -20.60
N TYR A 126 6.30 -17.82 -19.82
CA TYR A 126 7.39 -17.46 -18.96
C TYR A 126 8.71 -17.64 -19.70
N ASP A 127 9.42 -16.54 -19.95
CA ASP A 127 10.78 -16.57 -20.46
C ASP A 127 11.79 -16.28 -19.33
N PRO A 128 12.53 -17.31 -18.86
CA PRO A 128 13.50 -17.17 -17.77
C PRO A 128 14.69 -16.26 -18.11
N CYS A 129 14.91 -15.92 -19.37
CA CYS A 129 16.08 -15.20 -19.85
C CYS A 129 15.86 -13.69 -19.98
N ILE A 130 14.64 -13.22 -19.70
CA ILE A 130 14.34 -11.81 -19.59
C ILE A 130 14.79 -11.28 -18.23
N SER A 131 15.40 -10.09 -18.23
CA SER A 131 15.98 -9.44 -17.04
C SER A 131 15.03 -9.34 -15.85
N PHE A 132 13.75 -9.02 -16.05
CA PHE A 132 12.77 -8.91 -14.96
C PHE A 132 12.33 -10.25 -14.35
N ASN A 133 12.75 -11.38 -14.94
CA ASN A 133 12.58 -12.71 -14.37
C ASN A 133 13.82 -13.20 -13.62
N HIS A 134 14.95 -12.49 -13.70
CA HIS A 134 16.14 -12.81 -12.93
C HIS A 134 15.94 -12.40 -11.47
N LEU A 135 16.27 -13.31 -10.54
CA LEU A 135 16.10 -13.09 -9.11
C LEU A 135 17.20 -13.80 -8.33
N GLU A 136 18.27 -13.07 -8.05
CA GLU A 136 19.42 -13.58 -7.27
C GLU A 136 18.97 -14.01 -5.87
N GLY A 137 19.38 -15.21 -5.45
CA GLY A 137 19.04 -15.85 -4.19
C GLY A 137 17.72 -16.63 -4.18
N SER A 138 17.09 -16.92 -5.33
CA SER A 138 15.88 -17.76 -5.41
C SER A 138 16.15 -19.27 -5.27
N GLY A 139 17.38 -19.71 -5.56
CA GLY A 139 17.82 -21.10 -5.70
C GLY A 139 17.38 -21.77 -7.00
N VAL A 140 16.66 -21.08 -7.89
CA VAL A 140 16.14 -21.63 -9.15
C VAL A 140 17.08 -21.26 -10.29
N TRP A 141 17.86 -22.22 -10.77
CA TRP A 141 18.81 -22.00 -11.85
C TRP A 141 18.24 -22.45 -13.19
N THR A 142 18.27 -21.55 -14.17
CA THR A 142 17.78 -21.81 -15.53
C THR A 142 18.88 -21.53 -16.56
N GLN A 143 18.99 -22.38 -17.58
CA GLN A 143 19.95 -22.21 -18.69
C GLN A 143 19.34 -21.34 -19.77
N CYS A 144 20.02 -20.23 -20.11
CA CYS A 144 19.63 -19.28 -21.14
C CYS A 144 20.49 -19.40 -22.40
N GLY A 145 20.57 -20.62 -22.94
CA GLY A 145 21.35 -20.90 -24.15
C GLY A 145 22.78 -20.40 -24.05
N VAL A 146 23.17 -19.53 -24.99
CA VAL A 146 24.51 -18.90 -25.07
C VAL A 146 24.79 -17.86 -23.99
N TRP A 147 23.74 -17.35 -23.34
CA TRP A 147 23.85 -16.29 -22.32
C TRP A 147 24.26 -16.83 -20.94
N GLY A 148 24.33 -18.15 -20.78
CA GLY A 148 24.78 -18.80 -19.55
C GLY A 148 23.63 -19.25 -18.65
N LYS A 149 23.92 -19.44 -17.36
CA LYS A 149 22.93 -19.80 -16.33
C LYS A 149 22.59 -18.58 -15.50
N PHE A 150 21.30 -18.34 -15.35
CA PHE A 150 20.79 -17.29 -14.48
C PHE A 150 19.92 -17.88 -13.39
N GLU A 151 19.93 -17.21 -12.25
CA GLU A 151 19.00 -17.49 -11.17
C GLU A 151 17.71 -16.71 -11.41
N THR A 152 16.58 -17.39 -11.40
CA THR A 152 15.31 -16.85 -11.87
C THR A 152 14.24 -16.94 -10.80
N ARG A 153 13.18 -16.14 -10.92
CA ARG A 153 12.06 -16.19 -9.98
C ARG A 153 11.35 -17.55 -9.99
N HIS A 154 10.60 -17.81 -8.93
CA HIS A 154 9.61 -18.89 -8.91
C HIS A 154 8.39 -18.53 -9.77
N THR A 155 7.69 -19.54 -10.27
CA THR A 155 6.50 -19.38 -11.12
C THR A 155 5.30 -20.15 -10.56
N GLY A 156 4.09 -19.78 -10.98
CA GLY A 156 2.83 -20.45 -10.63
C GLY A 156 1.82 -19.55 -9.91
N PHE A 157 0.88 -20.16 -9.19
CA PHE A 157 -0.20 -19.42 -8.51
C PHE A 157 0.38 -18.54 -7.40
N LEU A 158 0.02 -17.25 -7.42
CA LEU A 158 0.54 -16.20 -6.53
C LEU A 158 2.02 -15.82 -6.74
N MET A 159 2.66 -16.35 -7.79
CA MET A 159 4.06 -16.07 -8.12
C MET A 159 4.22 -15.11 -9.31
N GLY A 160 3.13 -14.85 -10.05
CA GLY A 160 3.16 -13.96 -11.20
C GLY A 160 3.66 -12.56 -10.84
N ASN A 161 4.44 -11.99 -11.75
CA ASN A 161 4.82 -10.60 -11.65
C ASN A 161 3.65 -9.68 -11.99
N VAL A 162 3.67 -8.48 -11.42
CA VAL A 162 2.78 -7.39 -11.76
C VAL A 162 3.32 -6.69 -13.00
N VAL A 163 2.47 -6.40 -13.97
CA VAL A 163 2.87 -5.67 -15.19
C VAL A 163 2.82 -4.17 -14.91
N ASP A 164 3.96 -3.52 -14.99
CA ASP A 164 4.12 -2.07 -14.84
C ASP A 164 4.38 -1.43 -16.21
N MET A 165 3.94 -0.19 -16.40
CA MET A 165 3.87 0.36 -17.75
C MET A 165 4.11 1.85 -17.91
N PHE A 166 3.84 2.68 -16.91
CA PHE A 166 4.01 4.12 -17.03
C PHE A 166 5.32 4.55 -16.40
N GLN A 167 6.11 5.32 -17.12
CA GLN A 167 7.35 5.90 -16.63
C GLN A 167 7.35 7.42 -16.83
N ILE A 168 7.77 8.16 -15.80
CA ILE A 168 8.16 9.57 -15.94
C ILE A 168 9.69 9.62 -16.04
N ASN A 169 10.20 9.92 -17.22
CA ASN A 169 11.61 10.13 -17.48
C ASN A 169 11.95 11.63 -17.36
N LEU A 170 11.91 12.12 -16.12
CA LEU A 170 12.34 13.47 -15.77
C LEU A 170 13.42 13.39 -14.70
N THR A 171 14.45 14.21 -14.83
CA THR A 171 15.48 14.37 -13.80
C THR A 171 15.39 15.76 -13.18
N TRP A 172 15.73 15.85 -11.90
CA TRP A 172 15.82 17.14 -11.22
C TRP A 172 16.95 17.96 -11.84
N PRO A 173 16.79 19.30 -11.93
CA PRO A 173 17.87 20.17 -12.35
C PRO A 173 19.11 19.97 -11.48
N ALA A 174 20.30 20.00 -12.08
CA ALA A 174 21.56 19.75 -11.37
C ALA A 174 21.80 20.67 -10.15
N TRP A 175 21.20 21.87 -10.15
CA TRP A 175 21.29 22.82 -9.05
C TRP A 175 20.42 22.47 -7.83
N MET A 176 19.49 21.51 -7.96
CA MET A 176 18.56 21.19 -6.87
C MET A 176 19.29 20.48 -5.72
N PRO A 177 19.18 20.97 -4.48
CA PRO A 177 19.84 20.34 -3.34
C PRO A 177 19.41 18.89 -3.16
N TRP A 178 20.37 18.01 -2.86
CA TRP A 178 20.21 16.60 -2.49
C TRP A 178 19.73 15.64 -3.58
N VAL A 179 18.96 16.12 -4.55
CA VAL A 179 18.34 15.30 -5.61
C VAL A 179 18.75 15.74 -7.02
N GLY A 180 19.66 16.71 -7.16
CA GLY A 180 20.12 17.19 -8.46
C GLY A 180 20.57 16.07 -9.39
N SER A 181 20.12 16.12 -10.64
CA SER A 181 20.36 15.11 -11.68
C SER A 181 19.81 13.70 -11.40
N THR A 182 19.09 13.48 -10.29
CA THR A 182 18.38 12.20 -10.06
C THR A 182 17.01 12.22 -10.70
N GLU A 183 16.45 11.03 -10.99
CA GLU A 183 15.09 10.90 -11.49
C GLU A 183 14.07 11.48 -10.50
N VAL A 184 13.09 12.22 -11.03
CA VAL A 184 11.98 12.81 -10.27
C VAL A 184 11.06 11.72 -9.74
N PHE A 185 10.80 10.71 -10.57
CA PHE A 185 9.96 9.58 -10.21
C PHE A 185 10.50 8.29 -10.85
N PRO A 186 11.36 7.56 -10.13
CA PRO A 186 12.07 6.40 -10.68
C PRO A 186 11.20 5.13 -10.79
N ALA A 187 10.06 5.09 -10.07
CA ALA A 187 9.19 3.94 -10.15
C ALA A 187 8.49 3.90 -11.52
N ILE A 188 8.25 2.70 -12.02
CA ILE A 188 7.35 2.43 -13.13
C ILE A 188 6.08 1.87 -12.49
N TRP A 189 4.91 2.30 -12.95
CA TRP A 189 3.64 1.98 -12.30
C TRP A 189 2.58 1.57 -13.30
N ASN A 190 1.45 1.06 -12.81
CA ASN A 190 0.30 0.68 -13.63
C ASN A 190 -0.98 1.42 -13.21
N ILE A 191 -2.09 1.09 -13.87
CA ILE A 191 -3.41 1.67 -13.58
C ILE A 191 -3.88 1.29 -12.16
N ALA A 192 -3.63 0.06 -11.71
CA ALA A 192 -3.92 -0.36 -10.35
C ALA A 192 -3.19 0.48 -9.28
N ASP A 193 -1.91 0.79 -9.46
CA ASP A 193 -1.16 1.66 -8.53
C ASP A 193 -1.68 3.10 -8.56
N GLY A 194 -2.01 3.62 -9.75
CA GLY A 194 -2.67 4.91 -9.92
C GLY A 194 -4.02 4.96 -9.20
N SER A 195 -4.81 3.90 -9.29
CA SER A 195 -6.09 3.75 -8.59
C SER A 195 -5.92 3.81 -7.07
N ILE A 196 -4.95 3.07 -6.50
CA ILE A 196 -4.64 3.13 -5.07
C ILE A 196 -4.28 4.56 -4.66
N THR A 197 -3.37 5.20 -5.40
CA THR A 197 -2.94 6.59 -5.16
C THR A 197 -4.13 7.55 -5.16
N VAL A 198 -5.00 7.49 -6.16
CA VAL A 198 -6.21 8.33 -6.24
C VAL A 198 -7.12 8.11 -5.03
N GLY A 199 -7.38 6.85 -4.66
CA GLY A 199 -8.20 6.54 -3.49
C GLY A 199 -7.62 7.10 -2.18
N VAL A 200 -6.31 6.96 -1.97
CA VAL A 200 -5.62 7.51 -0.80
C VAL A 200 -5.68 9.03 -0.78
N VAL A 201 -5.35 9.69 -1.90
CA VAL A 201 -5.41 11.15 -2.05
C VAL A 201 -6.82 11.68 -1.79
N MET A 202 -7.86 11.02 -2.30
CA MET A 202 -9.25 11.40 -2.05
C MET A 202 -9.58 11.40 -0.55
N ILE A 203 -9.11 10.39 0.19
CA ILE A 203 -9.35 10.31 1.65
C ILE A 203 -8.61 11.42 2.38
N ILE A 204 -7.35 11.70 2.01
CA ILE A 204 -6.55 12.75 2.63
C ILE A 204 -7.18 14.13 2.38
N LEU A 205 -7.48 14.47 1.12
CA LEU A 205 -8.02 15.78 0.75
C LEU A 205 -9.41 16.04 1.34
N ARG A 206 -10.25 15.00 1.44
CA ARG A 206 -11.63 15.13 1.93
C ARG A 206 -11.84 14.58 3.34
N GLN A 207 -10.76 14.36 4.09
CA GLN A 207 -10.77 13.79 5.43
C GLN A 207 -11.79 14.46 6.34
N ARG A 208 -11.74 15.80 6.47
CA ARG A 208 -12.67 16.56 7.31
C ARG A 208 -14.12 16.38 6.88
N SER A 209 -14.39 16.26 5.59
CA SER A 209 -15.75 16.03 5.10
C SER A 209 -16.19 14.59 5.33
N PHE A 210 -15.33 13.61 5.09
CA PHE A 210 -15.67 12.19 5.22
C PHE A 210 -15.93 11.77 6.65
N PHE A 211 -15.25 12.41 7.61
CA PHE A 211 -15.31 12.05 9.02
C PHE A 211 -15.92 13.15 9.91
N ALA A 212 -16.53 14.20 9.35
CA ALA A 212 -17.31 15.16 10.13
C ALA A 212 -18.59 14.49 10.67
N GLY A 213 -18.46 13.87 11.83
CA GLY A 213 -19.54 13.40 12.68
C GLY A 213 -19.02 13.39 14.12
N ASN A 214 -19.75 14.02 15.04
CA ASN A 214 -19.42 13.95 16.45
C ASN A 214 -19.64 12.50 16.91
N VAL A 215 -18.57 11.75 17.09
CA VAL A 215 -18.64 10.43 17.74
C VAL A 215 -19.19 10.67 19.15
N THR A 216 -20.37 10.13 19.43
CA THR A 216 -20.97 10.30 20.75
C THR A 216 -20.21 9.45 21.77
N SER A 217 -20.07 9.96 23.00
CA SER A 217 -19.41 9.22 24.09
C SER A 217 -20.05 7.84 24.34
N GLU A 218 -21.34 7.69 24.02
CA GLU A 218 -22.09 6.43 24.12
C GLU A 218 -21.67 5.38 23.08
N GLU A 219 -21.40 5.78 21.84
CA GLU A 219 -20.92 4.88 20.79
C GLU A 219 -19.51 4.37 21.10
N MET A 220 -18.65 5.25 21.62
CA MET A 220 -17.30 4.88 22.09
C MET A 220 -17.37 3.87 23.24
N ASN A 221 -18.27 4.09 24.21
CA ASN A 221 -18.45 3.20 25.36
C ASN A 221 -19.04 1.82 24.98
N ARG A 222 -19.90 1.75 23.96
CA ARG A 222 -20.43 0.47 23.44
C ARG A 222 -19.36 -0.38 22.77
N GLU A 223 -18.48 0.22 21.97
CA GLU A 223 -17.38 -0.49 21.30
C GLU A 223 -16.38 -1.03 22.34
N LEU A 224 -16.04 -0.22 23.37
CA LEU A 224 -15.20 -0.63 24.51
C LEU A 224 -15.79 -1.80 25.30
N ALA A 225 -17.10 -1.81 25.51
CA ALA A 225 -17.79 -2.91 26.20
C ALA A 225 -17.81 -4.21 25.36
N GLY A 226 -17.87 -4.10 24.03
CA GLY A 226 -17.76 -5.22 23.11
C GLY A 226 -16.39 -5.90 23.17
N MET A 227 -15.31 -5.12 23.21
CA MET A 227 -13.94 -5.64 23.27
C MET A 227 -13.62 -6.37 24.59
N ARG A 228 -14.18 -5.91 25.72
CA ARG A 228 -14.04 -6.58 27.02
C ARG A 228 -14.67 -7.97 27.06
N LYS A 229 -15.73 -8.22 26.29
CA LYS A 229 -16.40 -9.53 26.26
C LYS A 229 -15.61 -10.62 25.50
N VAL A 230 -14.66 -10.24 24.64
CA VAL A 230 -13.93 -11.19 23.76
C VAL A 230 -12.60 -11.67 24.39
N GLY A 231 -12.29 -11.29 25.64
CA GLY A 231 -11.14 -11.85 26.37
C GLY A 231 -9.76 -11.45 25.83
N LEU A 232 -9.66 -10.35 25.09
CA LEU A 232 -8.44 -9.92 24.38
C LEU A 232 -7.32 -9.33 25.27
N LEU A 233 -7.43 -9.39 26.60
CA LEU A 233 -6.53 -8.74 27.57
C LEU A 233 -5.77 -9.75 28.45
N GLY A 234 -4.96 -10.64 27.84
CA GLY A 234 -4.07 -11.59 28.53
C GLY A 234 -2.59 -11.40 28.15
N GLY A 235 -1.69 -11.36 29.14
CA GLY A 235 -0.38 -10.69 29.14
C GLY A 235 0.70 -11.05 28.09
N ILE A 236 0.61 -12.18 27.38
CA ILE A 236 1.53 -12.51 26.26
C ILE A 236 0.85 -12.26 24.91
N GLY A 237 -0.47 -12.46 24.85
CA GLY A 237 -1.31 -11.92 23.78
C GLY A 237 -1.21 -10.41 23.71
N VAL A 238 -1.10 -9.71 24.84
CA VAL A 238 -0.95 -8.25 24.92
C VAL A 238 0.28 -7.73 24.18
N ILE A 239 1.41 -8.43 24.08
CA ILE A 239 2.58 -7.89 23.37
C ILE A 239 2.45 -8.07 21.86
N VAL A 240 1.97 -9.23 21.42
CA VAL A 240 1.71 -9.52 19.99
C VAL A 240 0.52 -8.70 19.49
N ILE A 241 -0.53 -8.57 20.31
CA ILE A 241 -1.66 -7.68 20.10
C ILE A 241 -1.17 -6.24 20.12
N TYR A 242 -0.38 -5.73 21.08
CA TYR A 242 0.12 -4.35 21.01
C TYR A 242 1.02 -4.08 19.80
N THR A 243 1.75 -5.09 19.31
CA THR A 243 2.57 -4.96 18.08
C THR A 243 1.69 -4.96 16.83
N ILE A 244 0.63 -5.77 16.80
CA ILE A 244 -0.39 -5.79 15.75
C ILE A 244 -1.33 -4.58 15.83
N LEU A 245 -1.63 -4.05 17.02
CA LEU A 245 -2.44 -2.86 17.30
C LEU A 245 -1.64 -1.57 17.02
N ALA A 246 -0.31 -1.59 17.25
CA ALA A 246 0.61 -0.54 16.81
C ALA A 246 0.78 -0.51 15.27
N ALA A 247 0.63 -1.66 14.60
CA ALA A 247 0.58 -1.77 13.15
C ALA A 247 -0.85 -1.65 12.56
N GLY A 248 -1.89 -1.74 13.40
CA GLY A 248 -3.25 -1.98 12.96
C GLY A 248 -4.27 -2.05 14.11
N LEU A 249 -4.80 -0.88 14.45
CA LEU A 249 -6.03 -0.60 15.21
C LEU A 249 -5.94 -0.60 16.75
N VAL A 250 -6.71 0.30 17.38
CA VAL A 250 -6.97 0.52 18.84
C VAL A 250 -5.82 1.22 19.58
N ILE A 251 -5.83 2.53 19.88
CA ILE A 251 -6.91 3.37 20.44
C ILE A 251 -6.89 4.74 19.73
N VAL A 252 -7.57 4.86 18.60
CA VAL A 252 -7.83 6.16 17.98
C VAL A 252 -9.20 6.05 17.28
N PRO A 253 -10.11 7.04 17.38
CA PRO A 253 -11.40 6.98 16.71
C PRO A 253 -11.23 6.61 15.24
N ALA A 254 -12.20 5.90 14.63
CA ALA A 254 -12.05 5.31 13.28
C ALA A 254 -11.57 6.28 12.19
N GLU A 255 -11.81 7.58 12.37
CA GLU A 255 -11.25 8.64 11.53
C GLU A 255 -9.73 8.78 11.65
N HIS A 256 -9.15 8.60 12.83
CA HIS A 256 -7.73 8.71 13.14
C HIS A 256 -6.97 7.38 13.01
N ALA A 257 -7.65 6.23 13.14
CA ALA A 257 -7.02 4.92 12.92
C ALA A 257 -6.61 4.71 11.46
N PHE A 258 -7.40 5.21 10.51
CA PHE A 258 -7.04 5.20 9.09
C PHE A 258 -5.95 6.22 8.77
N LYS A 259 -5.96 7.41 9.40
CA LYS A 259 -4.86 8.39 9.29
C LYS A 259 -3.55 7.81 9.83
N ALA A 260 -3.60 7.16 11.00
CA ALA A 260 -2.47 6.47 11.58
C ALA A 260 -2.01 5.32 10.68
N PHE A 261 -2.91 4.53 10.10
CA PHE A 261 -2.53 3.49 9.13
C PHE A 261 -1.86 4.08 7.88
N VAL A 262 -2.40 5.13 7.28
CA VAL A 262 -1.84 5.76 6.08
C VAL A 262 -0.52 6.47 6.39
N VAL A 263 -0.39 7.16 7.52
CA VAL A 263 0.84 7.82 7.96
C VAL A 263 1.88 6.79 8.38
N THR A 264 1.51 5.74 9.12
CA THR A 264 2.41 4.64 9.48
C THR A 264 2.84 3.85 8.25
N LEU A 265 1.94 3.60 7.29
CA LEU A 265 2.29 2.98 6.02
C LEU A 265 3.20 3.89 5.19
N ALA A 266 2.93 5.20 5.13
CA ALA A 266 3.79 6.15 4.43
C ALA A 266 5.17 6.28 5.11
N LEU A 267 5.23 6.40 6.43
CA LEU A 267 6.48 6.44 7.19
C LEU A 267 7.23 5.11 7.16
N TYR A 268 6.52 3.98 7.11
CA TYR A 268 7.10 2.66 6.90
C TYR A 268 7.68 2.53 5.49
N LEU A 269 6.95 2.95 4.45
CA LEU A 269 7.44 2.95 3.08
C LEU A 269 8.63 3.91 2.89
N ILE A 270 8.59 5.09 3.53
CA ILE A 270 9.72 6.02 3.60
C ILE A 270 10.89 5.40 4.36
N SER A 271 10.65 4.74 5.51
CA SER A 271 11.73 4.11 6.27
C SER A 271 12.34 2.93 5.52
N VAL A 272 11.54 2.11 4.84
CA VAL A 272 11.99 1.02 3.96
C VAL A 272 12.80 1.58 2.79
N TYR A 273 12.34 2.67 2.15
CA TYR A 273 13.05 3.34 1.07
C TYR A 273 14.38 3.97 1.54
N VAL A 274 14.40 4.65 2.68
CA VAL A 274 15.62 5.24 3.24
C VAL A 274 16.58 4.15 3.70
N THR A 275 16.07 3.08 4.32
CA THR A 275 16.88 1.95 4.80
C THR A 275 17.46 1.15 3.64
N SER A 276 16.73 0.95 2.54
CA SER A 276 17.25 0.29 1.34
C SER A 276 18.36 1.10 0.67
N ARG A 277 18.29 2.44 0.72
CA ARG A 277 19.37 3.32 0.21
C ARG A 277 20.58 3.39 1.15
N LEU A 278 20.40 3.29 2.47
CA LEU A 278 21.48 3.29 3.45
C LEU A 278 22.17 1.93 3.61
N ALA A 279 21.47 0.81 3.40
CA ALA A 279 22.03 -0.54 3.45
C ALA A 279 23.15 -0.75 2.41
N ASN A 280 23.07 -0.07 1.26
CA ASN A 280 24.12 -0.05 0.23
C ASN A 280 25.41 0.65 0.68
N LEU A 281 25.42 1.37 1.80
CA LEU A 281 26.58 2.17 2.23
C LEU A 281 27.43 1.52 3.34
N GLN A 282 26.91 0.57 4.14
CA GLN A 282 27.58 0.20 5.41
C GLN A 282 27.59 -1.28 5.83
N GLY A 283 27.09 -2.23 5.03
CA GLY A 283 27.40 -3.66 5.20
C GLY A 283 27.22 -4.23 6.63
N ARG A 284 26.15 -3.87 7.35
CA ARG A 284 25.87 -4.34 8.72
C ARG A 284 24.48 -4.95 8.89
N SER A 285 24.36 -5.80 9.91
CA SER A 285 23.28 -6.79 10.12
C SER A 285 21.86 -6.23 10.09
N ALA A 286 21.00 -6.92 9.32
CA ALA A 286 19.60 -6.57 9.07
C ALA A 286 18.75 -6.36 10.34
N LEU A 287 19.12 -6.96 11.48
CA LEU A 287 18.37 -6.87 12.73
C LEU A 287 18.35 -5.45 13.33
N LEU A 288 19.48 -4.72 13.23
CA LEU A 288 19.58 -3.34 13.73
C LEU A 288 18.72 -2.38 12.89
N TRP A 289 18.61 -2.67 11.59
CA TRP A 289 17.83 -1.90 10.64
C TRP A 289 16.33 -2.19 10.73
N VAL A 290 15.93 -3.43 11.00
CA VAL A 290 14.54 -3.77 11.33
C VAL A 290 14.10 -3.06 12.60
N LEU A 291 14.96 -2.99 13.62
CA LEU A 291 14.69 -2.23 14.84
C LEU A 291 14.54 -0.73 14.55
N LEU A 292 15.38 -0.13 13.71
CA LEU A 292 15.23 1.28 13.31
C LEU A 292 13.97 1.52 12.46
N ALA A 293 13.65 0.65 11.52
CA ALA A 293 12.45 0.75 10.68
C ALA A 293 11.14 0.61 11.47
N VAL A 294 11.17 -0.09 12.61
CA VAL A 294 10.03 -0.26 13.53
C VAL A 294 10.00 0.82 14.62
N VAL A 295 11.15 1.26 15.14
CA VAL A 295 11.24 2.21 16.27
C VAL A 295 11.14 3.67 15.84
N VAL A 296 11.70 4.04 14.68
CA VAL A 296 11.70 5.41 14.17
C VAL A 296 10.29 5.92 13.82
N PRO A 297 9.34 5.11 13.31
CA PRO A 297 7.94 5.53 13.17
C PRO A 297 7.17 5.63 14.50
N VAL A 298 7.60 4.91 15.53
CA VAL A 298 6.88 4.78 16.81
C VAL A 298 7.18 5.93 17.77
N LEU A 299 8.43 6.42 17.81
CA LEU A 299 8.82 7.54 18.69
C LEU A 299 8.05 8.84 18.42
N PRO A 300 7.89 9.30 17.15
CA PRO A 300 7.11 10.49 16.83
C PRO A 300 5.64 10.38 17.23
N MET A 301 5.04 9.17 17.18
CA MET A 301 3.67 8.94 17.63
C MET A 301 3.49 9.12 19.15
N ILE A 302 4.48 8.69 19.95
CA ILE A 302 4.45 8.87 21.41
C ILE A 302 4.63 10.35 21.76
N VAL A 303 5.46 11.08 21.02
CA VAL A 303 5.70 12.51 21.24
C VAL A 303 4.49 13.34 20.80
N LEU A 304 3.89 13.06 19.64
CA LEU A 304 2.71 13.78 19.15
C LEU A 304 1.47 13.54 20.02
N SER A 305 1.24 12.31 20.50
CA SER A 305 0.10 12.04 21.39
C SER A 305 0.23 12.74 22.76
N ARG A 306 1.47 12.95 23.25
CA ARG A 306 1.73 13.70 24.48
C ARG A 306 1.61 15.21 24.31
N LEU A 307 2.03 15.76 23.16
CA LEU A 307 1.90 17.19 22.87
C LEU A 307 0.43 17.61 22.68
N GLU A 308 -0.41 16.74 22.13
CA GLU A 308 -1.85 16.99 21.93
C GLU A 308 -2.65 16.89 23.25
N GLN A 309 -2.21 16.05 24.20
CA GLN A 309 -2.76 16.03 25.56
C GLN A 309 -2.39 17.27 26.39
N GLN A 310 -1.23 17.90 26.15
CA GLN A 310 -0.82 19.11 26.86
C GLN A 310 -1.47 20.38 26.29
N GLY A 311 -1.82 20.41 25.00
CA GLY A 311 -2.52 21.54 24.37
C GLY A 311 -4.02 21.67 24.73
N GLY A 312 -4.64 20.59 25.22
CA GLY A 312 -6.07 20.54 25.55
C GLY A 312 -6.45 20.98 26.97
N ASN A 313 -5.48 21.19 27.87
CA ASN A 313 -5.73 21.40 29.31
C ASN A 313 -5.62 22.84 29.82
N ASN A 314 -5.40 23.84 28.96
CA ASN A 314 -5.15 25.23 29.42
C ASN A 314 -6.24 26.26 29.06
N ILE A 315 -7.46 25.86 28.71
CA ILE A 315 -8.57 26.79 28.53
C ILE A 315 -9.82 26.21 29.18
N THR A 316 -10.02 26.49 30.48
CA THR A 316 -11.29 26.90 31.13
C THR A 316 -11.22 26.65 32.65
N SER A 317 -10.83 27.67 33.43
CA SER A 317 -11.32 27.88 34.81
C SER A 317 -10.85 29.23 35.33
N GLY A 318 -11.62 30.28 35.01
CA GLY A 318 -11.56 31.57 35.68
C GLY A 318 -12.98 31.97 36.05
N GLU A 319 -13.45 31.45 37.19
CA GLU A 319 -14.69 31.88 37.84
C GLU A 319 -14.53 33.34 38.29
N ILE A 320 -15.49 34.19 37.90
CA ILE A 320 -15.71 35.51 38.52
C ILE A 320 -16.86 35.31 39.51
N PRO A 321 -16.66 35.45 40.83
CA PRO A 321 -17.76 35.37 41.78
C PRO A 321 -18.56 36.67 41.78
N ALA A 322 -19.87 36.51 41.95
CA ALA A 322 -20.83 37.59 42.07
C ALA A 322 -20.73 38.30 43.43
N GLU A 323 -20.60 39.63 43.37
CA GLU A 323 -21.22 40.61 44.29
C GLU A 323 -21.66 41.83 43.47
#